data_AF-A0A2E8S172-F1
#
_entry.id   AF-A0A2E8S172-F1
#
_cell.length_a   1.000
_cell.length_b   1.000
_cell.length_c   1.000
_cell.angle_alpha   90.00
_cell.angle_beta   90.00
_cell.angle_gamma   90.00
#
_symmetry.space_group_name_H-M   'P 1'
#
loop_
_entity.id
_entity.type
_entity.pdbx_description
1 polymer ?
#
loop_
_entity_poly.entity_id
_entity_poly.type
_entity_poly.pdbx_seq_one_letter_code
_entity_poly.pdbx_strand_id
1 'polypeptide(L)'
;MPTPPKNQRGRANTQRISRADSRSLKGIATSWTGEELKDSGEGMRARVREWEDTIRKLSEDLEKLRAAFERHYRGVDTRAPGRERMALEREIRRFSVPNGAPARVKFSFQNLIQRLSVLRSYWQRMDRIQEQGGYRIAPPPPPATPDKAQEKPKRKEKPKAKQKTPADPAEDRKLYKDFVMATRAIGAADRIPSYAAFQGSLEKQREANAKRGEKAPSFEVETKGDSVRLVTKK
;
A
#
# COMPACT_ATOMS: atom_id res chain seq x y z
N MET A 1 11.55 46.34 -42.06
CA MET A 1 10.59 45.89 -43.10
C MET A 1 10.30 44.41 -42.85
N PRO A 2 9.07 43.92 -42.97
CA PRO A 2 8.06 43.99 -41.90
C PRO A 2 7.45 42.61 -41.55
N THR A 3 6.94 42.45 -40.32
CA THR A 3 5.87 41.50 -40.00
C THR A 3 4.59 41.97 -40.71
N PRO A 4 3.67 41.12 -41.23
CA PRO A 4 2.80 40.21 -40.44
C PRO A 4 2.32 39.00 -41.32
N PRO A 5 1.14 38.30 -41.22
CA PRO A 5 -0.19 38.69 -40.72
C PRO A 5 -0.81 37.81 -39.61
N LYS A 6 -1.49 38.49 -38.68
CA LYS A 6 -2.55 37.94 -37.82
C LYS A 6 -3.76 37.57 -38.69
N ASN A 7 -4.21 36.31 -38.59
CA ASN A 7 -5.38 35.85 -39.32
C ASN A 7 -6.60 35.71 -38.38
N GLN A 8 -7.65 36.47 -38.73
CA GLN A 8 -9.08 36.17 -38.59
C GLN A 8 -9.65 35.72 -37.23
N ARG A 9 -10.33 36.68 -36.57
CA ARG A 9 -11.61 36.39 -35.89
C ARG A 9 -12.65 37.44 -36.31
N GLY A 10 -13.23 37.22 -37.48
CA GLY A 10 -14.55 37.72 -37.79
C GLY A 10 -15.56 36.66 -37.37
N ARG A 11 -16.41 36.96 -36.38
CA ARG A 11 -17.72 36.33 -36.15
C ARG A 11 -18.59 37.28 -35.35
N ALA A 12 -19.13 38.28 -36.05
CA ALA A 12 -20.44 38.84 -35.71
C ALA A 12 -21.46 38.04 -36.52
N ASN A 13 -22.26 37.21 -35.86
CA ASN A 13 -23.48 36.66 -36.44
C ASN A 13 -24.63 36.92 -35.47
N THR A 14 -25.16 38.13 -35.55
CA THR A 14 -26.47 38.50 -35.01
C THR A 14 -27.51 38.02 -36.00
N GLN A 15 -28.08 36.82 -35.76
CA GLN A 15 -29.30 36.40 -36.42
C GLN A 15 -30.46 36.40 -35.41
N ARG A 16 -31.08 37.58 -35.33
CA ARG A 16 -32.51 37.80 -35.59
C ARG A 16 -33.41 36.57 -35.38
N ILE A 17 -33.81 36.29 -34.14
CA ILE A 17 -34.95 35.42 -33.87
C ILE A 17 -36.21 36.27 -34.04
N SER A 18 -36.89 36.02 -35.16
CA SER A 18 -38.14 36.64 -35.53
C SER A 18 -39.27 36.18 -34.59
N ARG A 19 -40.04 37.15 -34.11
CA ARG A 19 -41.35 36.95 -33.48
C ARG A 19 -42.33 36.42 -34.53
N ALA A 20 -42.66 35.14 -34.48
CA ALA A 20 -43.89 34.57 -35.04
C ALA A 20 -44.05 33.12 -34.55
N ASP A 21 -44.73 32.94 -33.42
CA ASP A 21 -45.85 31.99 -33.26
C ASP A 21 -46.24 31.89 -31.79
N SER A 22 -47.12 32.80 -31.40
CA SER A 22 -47.86 32.74 -30.14
C SER A 22 -49.31 32.42 -30.50
N ARG A 23 -49.57 31.17 -30.85
CA ARG A 23 -50.93 30.63 -30.91
C ARG A 23 -50.90 29.11 -30.89
N SER A 24 -51.75 28.53 -30.05
CA SER A 24 -52.03 27.09 -29.88
C SER A 24 -51.15 26.31 -28.90
N LEU A 25 -51.31 26.61 -27.61
CA LEU A 25 -51.21 25.62 -26.54
C LEU A 25 -52.36 25.85 -25.54
N LYS A 26 -53.61 25.67 -26.01
CA LYS A 26 -54.76 25.39 -25.15
C LYS A 26 -55.26 24.01 -25.54
N GLY A 27 -55.20 23.07 -24.60
CA GLY A 27 -55.66 21.70 -24.80
C GLY A 27 -54.49 20.72 -24.83
N ILE A 28 -54.03 20.33 -23.65
CA ILE A 28 -53.87 18.96 -23.14
C ILE A 28 -53.40 19.18 -21.70
N ALA A 29 -54.35 19.56 -20.83
CA ALA A 29 -54.21 19.30 -19.42
C ALA A 29 -54.59 17.83 -19.23
N THR A 30 -53.70 16.93 -19.64
CA THR A 30 -53.79 15.54 -19.18
C THR A 30 -53.62 15.60 -17.67
N SER A 31 -54.65 15.16 -16.98
CA SER A 31 -54.64 14.83 -15.57
C SER A 31 -53.40 13.98 -15.26
N TRP A 32 -52.38 14.60 -14.67
CA TRP A 32 -51.29 13.88 -14.03
C TRP A 32 -51.85 13.28 -12.75
N THR A 33 -52.39 12.06 -12.87
CA THR A 33 -52.80 11.22 -11.75
C THR A 33 -51.58 10.97 -10.87
N GLY A 34 -51.65 11.38 -9.60
CA GLY A 34 -50.58 11.29 -8.60
C GLY A 34 -50.15 9.87 -8.21
N GLU A 35 -50.60 8.85 -8.94
CA GLU A 35 -50.27 7.44 -8.75
C GLU A 35 -49.03 7.02 -9.57
N GLU A 36 -48.81 7.61 -10.74
CA GLU A 36 -47.71 7.27 -11.66
C GLU A 36 -46.36 7.89 -11.24
N LEU A 37 -46.39 8.99 -10.47
CA LEU A 37 -45.19 9.61 -9.90
C LEU A 37 -44.61 8.86 -8.69
N LYS A 38 -45.41 8.04 -8.00
CA LYS A 38 -44.92 7.22 -6.86
C LYS A 38 -44.01 6.09 -7.33
N ASP A 39 -44.35 5.46 -8.46
CA ASP A 39 -43.60 4.33 -9.03
C ASP A 39 -42.20 4.77 -9.52
N SER A 40 -42.11 5.99 -10.07
CA SER A 40 -40.82 6.60 -10.48
C SER A 40 -39.85 6.79 -9.30
N GLY A 41 -40.36 7.11 -8.11
CA GLY A 41 -39.54 7.32 -6.91
C GLY A 41 -39.10 6.02 -6.25
N GLU A 42 -39.92 4.98 -6.30
CA GLU A 42 -39.61 3.66 -5.75
C GLU A 42 -38.59 2.93 -6.62
N GLY A 43 -38.75 2.95 -7.95
CA GLY A 43 -37.77 2.42 -8.89
C GLY A 43 -36.41 3.08 -8.79
N MET A 44 -36.35 4.41 -8.59
CA MET A 44 -35.08 5.11 -8.37
C MET A 44 -34.42 4.70 -7.06
N ARG A 45 -35.19 4.53 -5.97
CA ARG A 45 -34.65 4.04 -4.69
C ARG A 45 -34.10 2.63 -4.79
N ALA A 46 -34.78 1.72 -5.51
CA ALA A 46 -34.32 0.37 -5.75
C ALA A 46 -32.98 0.36 -6.50
N ARG A 47 -32.88 1.11 -7.62
CA ARG A 47 -31.64 1.25 -8.40
C ARG A 47 -30.50 1.83 -7.56
N VAL A 48 -30.79 2.81 -6.70
CA VAL A 48 -29.77 3.39 -5.83
C VAL A 48 -29.26 2.36 -4.83
N ARG A 49 -30.13 1.51 -4.27
CA ARG A 49 -29.72 0.38 -3.41
C ARG A 49 -28.85 -0.61 -4.19
N GLU A 50 -29.23 -0.95 -5.41
CA GLU A 50 -28.43 -1.84 -6.27
C GLU A 50 -27.02 -1.29 -6.53
N TRP A 51 -26.91 0.03 -6.80
CA TRP A 51 -25.60 0.67 -6.96
C TRP A 51 -24.79 0.66 -5.67
N GLU A 52 -25.41 0.99 -4.53
CA GLU A 52 -24.76 0.95 -3.22
C GLU A 52 -24.28 -0.47 -2.89
N ASP A 53 -25.10 -1.49 -3.13
CA ASP A 53 -24.75 -2.89 -2.93
C ASP A 53 -23.62 -3.35 -3.87
N THR A 54 -23.64 -2.92 -5.13
CA THR A 54 -22.58 -3.23 -6.09
C THR A 54 -21.26 -2.58 -5.68
N ILE A 55 -21.29 -1.31 -5.30
CA ILE A 55 -20.10 -0.60 -4.79
C ILE A 55 -19.57 -1.27 -3.51
N ARG A 56 -20.46 -1.71 -2.62
CA ARG A 56 -20.09 -2.44 -1.40
C ARG A 56 -19.37 -3.74 -1.74
N LYS A 57 -19.93 -4.56 -2.63
CA LYS A 57 -19.31 -5.83 -3.09
C LYS A 57 -17.92 -5.59 -3.70
N LEU A 58 -17.81 -4.62 -4.61
CA LEU A 58 -16.51 -4.27 -5.22
C LEU A 58 -15.49 -3.78 -4.19
N SER A 59 -15.95 -3.07 -3.15
CA SER A 59 -15.09 -2.62 -2.05
C SER A 59 -14.60 -3.80 -1.20
N GLU A 60 -15.47 -4.76 -0.89
CA GLU A 60 -15.10 -5.99 -0.18
C GLU A 60 -14.10 -6.82 -0.99
N ASP A 61 -14.32 -6.95 -2.30
CA ASP A 61 -13.42 -7.69 -3.17
C ASP A 61 -12.06 -6.99 -3.34
N LEU A 62 -12.03 -5.65 -3.29
CA LEU A 62 -10.78 -4.90 -3.21
C LEU A 62 -10.00 -5.19 -1.92
N GLU A 63 -10.66 -5.27 -0.77
CA GLU A 63 -9.99 -5.61 0.50
C GLU A 63 -9.52 -7.07 0.52
N LYS A 64 -10.31 -8.01 -0.01
CA LYS A 64 -9.88 -9.41 -0.19
C LYS A 64 -8.65 -9.50 -1.08
N LEU A 65 -8.65 -8.76 -2.19
CA LEU A 65 -7.53 -8.70 -3.12
C LEU A 65 -6.27 -8.12 -2.45
N ARG A 66 -6.43 -7.03 -1.68
CA ARG A 66 -5.34 -6.47 -0.88
C ARG A 66 -4.77 -7.50 0.08
N ALA A 67 -5.61 -8.21 0.84
CA ALA A 67 -5.16 -9.24 1.77
C ALA A 67 -4.44 -10.39 1.05
N ALA A 68 -4.91 -10.80 -0.13
CA ALA A 68 -4.25 -11.82 -0.95
C ALA A 68 -2.85 -11.36 -1.41
N PHE A 69 -2.70 -10.10 -1.84
CA PHE A 69 -1.39 -9.53 -2.15
C PHE A 69 -0.47 -9.48 -0.91
N GLU A 70 -1.00 -9.09 0.25
CA GLU A 70 -0.21 -9.09 1.49
C GLU A 70 0.26 -10.49 1.87
N ARG A 71 -0.59 -11.53 1.73
CA ARG A 71 -0.17 -12.93 1.93
C ARG A 71 0.88 -13.37 0.92
N HIS A 72 0.75 -12.96 -0.34
CA HIS A 72 1.73 -13.24 -1.37
C HIS A 72 3.09 -12.60 -1.04
N TYR A 73 3.11 -11.33 -0.69
CA TYR A 73 4.34 -10.63 -0.32
C TYR A 73 4.95 -11.14 0.98
N ARG A 74 4.16 -11.73 1.88
CA ARG A 74 4.64 -12.45 3.08
C ARG A 74 5.11 -13.88 2.79
N GLY A 75 5.06 -14.34 1.53
CA GLY A 75 5.52 -15.67 1.12
C GLY A 75 4.60 -16.81 1.58
N VAL A 76 3.39 -16.50 2.06
CA VAL A 76 2.37 -17.49 2.41
C VAL A 76 1.77 -18.10 1.14
N ASP A 77 1.42 -17.22 0.19
CA ASP A 77 0.90 -17.62 -1.11
C ASP A 77 2.01 -17.53 -2.16
N THR A 78 2.36 -18.64 -2.80
CA THR A 78 3.45 -18.67 -3.82
C THR A 78 3.09 -17.90 -5.09
N ARG A 79 1.79 -17.71 -5.37
CA ARG A 79 1.31 -17.10 -6.62
C ARG A 79 0.72 -15.71 -6.36
N ALA A 80 1.15 -14.73 -7.15
CA ALA A 80 0.58 -13.39 -7.14
C ALA A 80 -0.88 -13.40 -7.63
N PRO A 81 -1.83 -12.72 -6.95
CA PRO A 81 -3.24 -12.66 -7.33
C PRO A 81 -3.49 -11.67 -8.49
N GLY A 82 -2.74 -11.84 -9.59
CA GLY A 82 -2.82 -10.98 -10.76
C GLY A 82 -4.11 -11.18 -11.56
N ARG A 83 -4.67 -12.39 -11.56
CA ARG A 83 -5.93 -12.70 -12.28
C ARG A 83 -7.12 -12.04 -11.60
N GLU A 84 -7.16 -12.13 -10.27
CA GLU A 84 -8.16 -11.52 -9.40
C GLU A 84 -8.12 -10.00 -9.53
N ARG A 85 -6.92 -9.41 -9.56
CA ARG A 85 -6.74 -7.98 -9.83
C ARG A 85 -7.34 -7.57 -11.17
N MET A 86 -7.00 -8.28 -12.25
CA MET A 86 -7.52 -7.96 -13.59
C MET A 86 -9.04 -8.13 -13.68
N ALA A 87 -9.60 -9.13 -12.98
CA ALA A 87 -11.04 -9.33 -12.92
C ALA A 87 -11.73 -8.16 -12.22
N LEU A 88 -11.25 -7.75 -11.05
CA LEU A 88 -11.80 -6.62 -10.29
C LEU A 88 -11.68 -5.30 -11.07
N GLU A 89 -10.52 -5.03 -11.68
CA GLU A 89 -10.35 -3.82 -12.51
C GLU A 89 -11.31 -3.80 -13.70
N ARG A 90 -11.55 -4.95 -14.33
CA ARG A 90 -12.51 -5.07 -15.43
C ARG A 90 -13.93 -4.79 -14.94
N GLU A 91 -14.29 -5.31 -13.78
CA GLU A 91 -15.62 -5.10 -13.20
C GLU A 91 -15.85 -3.64 -12.80
N ILE A 92 -14.87 -3.01 -12.15
CA ILE A 92 -14.91 -1.58 -11.81
C ILE A 92 -15.03 -0.71 -13.07
N ARG A 93 -14.35 -1.06 -14.17
CA ARG A 93 -14.47 -0.33 -15.45
C ARG A 93 -15.83 -0.53 -16.13
N ARG A 94 -16.44 -1.70 -15.97
CA ARG A 94 -17.79 -1.99 -16.50
C ARG A 94 -18.87 -1.30 -15.69
N PHE A 95 -18.65 -1.16 -14.38
CA PHE A 95 -19.55 -0.42 -13.52
C PHE A 95 -19.42 1.09 -13.79
N SER A 96 -20.43 1.64 -14.45
CA SER A 96 -20.54 3.08 -14.71
C SER A 96 -21.71 3.63 -13.91
N VAL A 97 -21.43 4.57 -13.01
CA VAL A 97 -22.47 5.26 -12.24
C VAL A 97 -23.17 6.27 -13.16
N PRO A 98 -24.49 6.17 -13.36
CA PRO A 98 -25.20 7.08 -14.27
C PRO A 98 -25.12 8.55 -13.82
N ASN A 99 -25.20 9.47 -14.78
CA ASN A 99 -25.16 10.91 -14.50
C ASN A 99 -26.30 11.39 -13.59
N GLY A 100 -27.43 10.69 -13.53
CA GLY A 100 -28.55 10.98 -12.63
C GLY A 100 -28.43 10.37 -11.22
N ALA A 101 -27.34 9.64 -10.92
CA ALA A 101 -27.20 9.00 -9.62
C ALA A 101 -26.99 10.03 -8.48
N PRO A 102 -27.48 9.71 -7.26
CA PRO A 102 -27.24 10.54 -6.08
C PRO A 102 -25.76 10.77 -5.83
N ALA A 103 -25.42 11.96 -5.31
CA ALA A 103 -24.04 12.35 -5.07
C ALA A 103 -23.29 11.33 -4.19
N ARG A 104 -23.93 10.79 -3.14
CA ARG A 104 -23.34 9.76 -2.25
C ARG A 104 -22.87 8.50 -2.99
N VAL A 105 -23.60 8.04 -4.00
CA VAL A 105 -23.24 6.86 -4.80
C VAL A 105 -22.01 7.18 -5.64
N LYS A 106 -22.02 8.36 -6.29
CA LYS A 106 -20.87 8.85 -7.06
C LYS A 106 -19.63 9.01 -6.18
N PHE A 107 -19.76 9.63 -5.02
CA PHE A 107 -18.66 9.81 -4.07
C PHE A 107 -18.09 8.46 -3.60
N SER A 108 -18.95 7.50 -3.27
CA SER A 108 -18.53 6.17 -2.84
C SER A 108 -17.77 5.44 -3.95
N PHE A 109 -18.26 5.52 -5.19
CA PHE A 109 -17.57 4.94 -6.34
C PHE A 109 -16.24 5.63 -6.66
N GLN A 110 -16.18 6.96 -6.59
CA GLN A 110 -14.94 7.70 -6.78
C GLN A 110 -13.91 7.36 -5.69
N ASN A 111 -14.35 7.20 -4.44
CA ASN A 111 -13.48 6.74 -3.35
C ASN A 111 -12.91 5.33 -3.63
N LEU A 112 -13.74 4.41 -4.12
CA LEU A 112 -13.29 3.08 -4.54
C LEU A 112 -12.20 3.14 -5.63
N ILE A 113 -12.38 3.99 -6.65
CA ILE A 113 -11.38 4.19 -7.71
C ILE A 113 -10.07 4.74 -7.13
N GLN A 114 -10.14 5.74 -6.24
CA GLN A 114 -8.97 6.33 -5.59
C GLN A 114 -8.21 5.29 -4.76
N ARG A 115 -8.92 4.48 -3.96
CA ARG A 115 -8.34 3.38 -3.18
C ARG A 115 -7.62 2.36 -4.07
N LEU A 116 -8.26 1.95 -5.17
CA LEU A 116 -7.64 1.06 -6.14
C LEU A 116 -6.36 1.65 -6.75
N SER A 117 -6.35 2.94 -7.08
CA SER A 117 -5.17 3.62 -7.62
C SER A 117 -3.99 3.59 -6.64
N VAL A 118 -4.24 3.90 -5.36
CA VAL A 118 -3.23 3.84 -4.30
C VAL A 118 -2.67 2.43 -4.13
N LEU A 119 -3.55 1.42 -4.12
CA LEU A 119 -3.14 0.01 -4.02
C LEU A 119 -2.33 -0.45 -5.22
N ARG A 120 -2.69 -0.01 -6.43
CA ARG A 120 -1.91 -0.31 -7.65
C ARG A 120 -0.48 0.21 -7.55
N SER A 121 -0.29 1.45 -7.11
CA SER A 121 1.05 2.01 -6.89
C SER A 121 1.80 1.31 -5.76
N TYR A 122 1.09 0.85 -4.72
CA TYR A 122 1.69 0.02 -3.68
C TYR A 122 2.19 -1.32 -4.24
N TRP A 123 1.35 -2.07 -4.95
CA TRP A 123 1.71 -3.35 -5.56
C TRP A 123 2.89 -3.21 -6.52
N GLN A 124 2.89 -2.18 -7.39
CA GLN A 124 4.01 -1.92 -8.29
C GLN A 124 5.34 -1.67 -7.55
N ARG A 125 5.30 -0.97 -6.41
CA ARG A 125 6.49 -0.78 -5.57
C ARG A 125 6.95 -2.09 -4.93
N MET A 126 6.02 -2.90 -4.44
CA MET A 126 6.32 -4.20 -3.84
C MET A 126 6.91 -5.18 -4.86
N ASP A 127 6.32 -5.25 -6.05
CA ASP A 127 6.81 -6.09 -7.16
C ASP A 127 8.25 -5.71 -7.51
N ARG A 128 8.57 -4.40 -7.59
CA ARG A 128 9.93 -3.91 -7.84
C ARG A 128 10.92 -4.29 -6.72
N ILE A 129 10.51 -4.20 -5.46
CA ILE A 129 11.36 -4.61 -4.31
C ILE A 129 11.64 -6.11 -4.37
N GLN A 130 10.63 -6.91 -4.76
CA GLN A 130 10.74 -8.36 -4.89
C GLN A 130 11.69 -8.75 -6.04
N GLU A 131 11.59 -8.10 -7.20
CA GLU A 131 12.51 -8.29 -8.33
C GLU A 131 13.96 -7.91 -7.99
N GLN A 132 14.15 -6.87 -7.19
CA GLN A 132 15.48 -6.42 -6.73
C GLN A 132 16.07 -7.30 -5.61
N GLY A 133 15.39 -8.40 -5.24
CA GLY A 133 15.87 -9.37 -4.25
C GLY A 133 15.73 -8.92 -2.79
N GLY A 134 14.96 -7.86 -2.52
CA GLY A 134 14.76 -7.31 -1.17
C GLY A 134 13.90 -8.19 -0.25
N TYR A 135 13.19 -9.17 -0.82
CA TYR A 135 12.32 -10.10 -0.09
C TYR A 135 12.84 -11.53 -0.19
N ARG A 136 13.99 -11.82 0.45
CA ARG A 136 14.31 -13.20 0.85
C ARG A 136 13.54 -13.50 2.14
N ILE A 137 12.24 -13.78 2.01
CA ILE A 137 11.52 -14.45 3.09
C ILE A 137 12.11 -15.84 3.17
N ALA A 138 12.75 -16.15 4.30
CA ALA A 138 13.06 -17.52 4.64
C ALA A 138 11.74 -18.32 4.54
N PRO A 139 11.69 -19.41 3.78
CA PRO A 139 10.48 -20.21 3.68
C PRO A 139 10.00 -20.55 5.11
N PRO A 140 8.69 -20.53 5.37
CA PRO A 140 8.18 -20.91 6.68
C PRO A 140 8.76 -22.29 7.04
N PRO A 141 9.23 -22.50 8.28
CA PRO A 141 9.70 -23.81 8.70
C PRO A 141 8.57 -24.82 8.43
N PRO A 142 8.89 -26.01 7.90
CA PRO A 142 7.86 -27.01 7.60
C PRO A 142 7.01 -27.26 8.85
N PRO A 143 5.69 -27.47 8.71
CA PRO A 143 4.83 -27.71 9.85
C PRO A 143 5.40 -28.88 10.65
N ALA A 144 5.67 -28.65 11.93
CA ALA A 144 6.14 -29.68 12.83
C ALA A 144 5.10 -30.79 12.86
N THR A 145 5.39 -31.90 12.20
CA THR A 145 4.57 -33.11 12.31
C THR A 145 4.59 -33.54 13.77
N PRO A 146 3.43 -33.57 14.46
CA PRO A 146 3.36 -34.02 15.83
C PRO A 146 3.28 -35.54 15.82
N ASP A 147 4.37 -36.23 15.52
CA ASP A 147 4.55 -37.64 15.91
C ASP A 147 5.97 -38.11 15.61
N LYS A 148 6.82 -38.04 16.64
CA LYS A 148 7.65 -39.15 17.17
C LYS A 148 8.74 -38.58 18.05
N ALA A 149 8.49 -38.68 19.35
CA ALA A 149 9.53 -38.59 20.35
C ALA A 149 10.54 -39.73 20.16
N GLN A 150 11.81 -39.39 20.36
CA GLN A 150 12.96 -40.27 20.62
C GLN A 150 13.56 -41.03 19.42
N GLU A 151 14.68 -40.53 18.90
CA GLU A 151 16.00 -41.14 19.18
C GLU A 151 17.14 -40.20 18.77
N LYS A 152 18.09 -39.97 19.70
CA LYS A 152 19.37 -39.32 19.39
C LYS A 152 20.25 -40.31 18.63
N PRO A 153 21.00 -39.87 17.60
CA PRO A 153 22.31 -40.45 17.34
C PRO A 153 23.43 -39.44 17.61
N LYS A 154 24.45 -39.94 18.32
CA LYS A 154 25.72 -39.29 18.61
C LYS A 154 26.49 -38.96 17.32
N ARG A 155 26.95 -37.70 17.25
CA ARG A 155 28.32 -37.23 16.94
C ARG A 155 29.03 -37.81 15.70
N LYS A 156 29.33 -36.90 14.76
CA LYS A 156 30.70 -36.73 14.24
C LYS A 156 31.11 -35.26 14.35
N GLU A 157 31.90 -34.95 15.38
CA GLU A 157 32.81 -33.80 15.40
C GLU A 157 34.05 -34.18 14.58
N LYS A 158 34.66 -33.33 13.75
CA LYS A 158 35.63 -32.24 14.04
C LYS A 158 36.13 -31.71 12.65
N PRO A 159 36.94 -30.62 12.53
CA PRO A 159 37.58 -29.80 13.57
C PRO A 159 37.35 -28.28 13.47
N LYS A 160 37.59 -27.63 14.62
CA LYS A 160 37.69 -26.18 14.84
C LYS A 160 38.74 -25.53 13.94
N ALA A 161 38.33 -24.47 13.23
CA ALA A 161 39.20 -23.31 12.97
C ALA A 161 38.89 -22.21 14.01
N LYS A 162 39.96 -21.59 14.49
CA LYS A 162 40.05 -20.81 15.73
C LYS A 162 39.58 -19.36 15.58
N GLN A 163 38.85 -18.92 16.61
CA GLN A 163 38.92 -17.63 17.32
C GLN A 163 38.62 -16.30 16.58
N LYS A 164 37.62 -15.56 17.10
CA LYS A 164 37.80 -14.25 17.76
C LYS A 164 36.56 -13.88 18.61
N THR A 165 36.77 -13.83 19.93
CA THR A 165 35.99 -13.21 21.03
C THR A 165 34.45 -13.13 20.96
N PRO A 166 33.72 -13.85 21.85
CA PRO A 166 32.30 -13.63 22.07
C PRO A 166 32.12 -12.38 22.95
N ALA A 167 31.44 -11.36 22.43
CA ALA A 167 30.81 -10.38 23.31
C ALA A 167 29.56 -11.05 23.91
N ASP A 168 29.34 -10.80 25.19
CA ASP A 168 28.25 -11.39 25.94
C ASP A 168 26.90 -10.97 25.34
N PRO A 169 25.97 -11.90 24.99
CA PRO A 169 24.64 -11.57 24.49
C PRO A 169 23.87 -10.60 25.40
N ALA A 170 24.23 -10.53 26.69
CA ALA A 170 23.67 -9.59 27.64
C ALA A 170 24.09 -8.13 27.36
N GLU A 171 25.32 -7.88 26.91
CA GLU A 171 25.83 -6.54 26.61
C GLU A 171 25.20 -5.97 25.33
N ASP A 172 25.06 -6.81 24.29
CA ASP A 172 24.42 -6.42 23.03
C ASP A 172 22.95 -6.02 23.23
N ARG A 173 22.26 -6.65 24.19
CA ARG A 173 20.89 -6.30 24.58
C ARG A 173 20.81 -4.98 25.33
N LYS A 174 21.79 -4.66 26.17
CA LYS A 174 21.87 -3.37 26.87
C LYS A 174 22.10 -2.23 25.88
N LEU A 175 23.08 -2.40 24.99
CA LEU A 175 23.37 -1.44 23.92
C LEU A 175 22.18 -1.16 23.01
N TYR A 176 21.39 -2.19 22.68
CA TYR A 176 20.17 -1.98 21.91
C TYR A 176 19.11 -1.20 22.66
N LYS A 177 18.93 -1.45 23.97
CA LYS A 177 18.00 -0.67 24.80
C LYS A 177 18.41 0.79 24.85
N ASP A 178 19.70 1.07 25.04
CA ASP A 178 20.23 2.43 25.09
C ASP A 178 20.07 3.14 23.73
N PHE A 179 20.29 2.42 22.62
CA PHE A 179 20.04 2.92 21.27
C PHE A 179 18.56 3.26 21.02
N VAL A 180 17.65 2.40 21.46
CA VAL A 180 16.20 2.63 21.33
C VAL A 180 15.76 3.83 22.18
N MET A 181 16.29 3.96 23.39
CA MET A 181 15.99 5.10 24.27
C MET A 181 16.50 6.42 23.67
N ALA A 182 17.75 6.46 23.21
CA ALA A 182 18.32 7.64 22.55
C ALA A 182 17.54 8.03 21.28
N THR A 183 17.18 7.04 20.45
CA THR A 183 16.43 7.28 19.20
C THR A 183 15.01 7.80 19.46
N ARG A 184 14.38 7.33 20.54
CA ARG A 184 13.08 7.84 21.00
C ARG A 184 13.18 9.24 21.59
N ALA A 185 14.24 9.56 22.32
CA ALA A 185 14.46 10.90 22.87
C ALA A 185 14.61 11.98 21.80
N ILE A 186 15.13 11.61 20.61
CA ILE A 186 15.29 12.50 19.45
C ILE A 186 14.02 12.53 18.56
N GLY A 187 12.96 11.79 18.92
CA GLY A 187 11.70 11.77 18.16
C GLY A 187 11.78 10.99 16.84
N ALA A 188 12.83 10.22 16.61
CA ALA A 188 13.08 9.48 15.36
C ALA A 188 12.66 8.00 15.47
N ALA A 189 11.48 7.72 16.04
CA ALA A 189 11.01 6.36 16.32
C ALA A 189 10.93 5.45 15.07
N ASP A 190 10.69 6.01 13.89
CA ASP A 190 10.63 5.29 12.61
C ASP A 190 12.01 4.78 12.15
N ARG A 191 13.11 5.26 12.74
CA ARG A 191 14.48 4.88 12.38
C ARG A 191 15.06 3.78 13.27
N ILE A 192 14.26 3.17 14.15
CA ILE A 192 14.70 2.09 15.04
C ILE A 192 14.77 0.78 14.24
N PRO A 193 15.97 0.22 14.00
CA PRO A 193 16.12 -1.07 13.34
C PRO A 193 15.68 -2.20 14.28
N SER A 194 15.28 -3.34 13.72
CA SER A 194 15.02 -4.55 14.52
C SER A 194 16.30 -5.03 15.22
N TYR A 195 16.15 -5.71 16.36
CA TYR A 195 17.30 -6.20 17.13
C TYR A 195 18.26 -7.07 16.29
N ALA A 196 17.73 -7.91 15.39
CA ALA A 196 18.54 -8.73 14.49
C ALA A 196 19.32 -7.89 13.47
N ALA A 197 18.72 -6.82 12.92
CA ALA A 197 19.41 -5.90 12.02
C ALA A 197 20.49 -5.09 12.76
N PHE A 198 20.21 -4.72 14.02
CA PHE A 198 21.17 -4.06 14.90
C PHE A 198 22.37 -4.97 15.24
N GLN A 199 22.14 -6.24 15.60
CA GLN A 199 23.22 -7.21 15.80
C GLN A 199 24.06 -7.41 14.54
N GLY A 200 23.42 -7.55 13.37
CA GLY A 200 24.15 -7.63 12.11
C GLY A 200 24.99 -6.38 11.80
N SER A 201 24.58 -5.21 12.28
CA SER A 201 25.40 -3.98 12.16
C SER A 201 26.57 -3.96 13.14
N LEU A 202 26.39 -4.44 14.38
CA LEU A 202 27.46 -4.58 15.38
C LEU A 202 28.49 -5.61 14.95
N GLU A 203 28.08 -6.75 14.40
CA GLU A 203 29.00 -7.78 13.89
C GLU A 203 29.84 -7.26 12.73
N LYS A 204 29.23 -6.53 11.78
CA LYS A 204 29.96 -5.87 10.69
C LYS A 204 30.95 -4.82 11.21
N GLN A 205 30.57 -4.05 12.23
CA GLN A 205 31.46 -3.06 12.86
C GLN A 205 32.60 -3.75 13.63
N ARG A 206 32.32 -4.83 14.36
CA ARG A 206 33.33 -5.67 15.02
C ARG A 206 34.30 -6.29 14.02
N GLU A 207 33.81 -6.79 12.88
CA GLU A 207 34.64 -7.35 11.82
C GLU A 207 35.51 -6.26 11.15
N ALA A 208 34.93 -5.10 10.87
CA ALA A 208 35.67 -3.96 10.33
C ALA A 208 36.78 -3.47 11.27
N ASN A 209 36.50 -3.43 12.58
CA ASN A 209 37.48 -3.03 13.59
C ASN A 209 38.53 -4.12 13.84
N ALA A 210 38.14 -5.40 13.78
CA ALA A 210 39.07 -6.52 13.85
C ALA A 210 40.03 -6.55 12.66
N LYS A 211 39.59 -6.13 11.46
CA LYS A 211 40.44 -5.93 10.28
C LYS A 211 41.42 -4.75 10.44
N ARG A 212 41.05 -3.75 11.26
CA ARG A 212 41.91 -2.61 11.63
C ARG A 212 42.86 -2.89 12.79
N GLY A 213 42.82 -4.10 13.36
CA GLY A 213 43.74 -4.54 14.42
C GLY A 213 43.35 -4.09 15.83
N GLU A 214 42.19 -3.46 16.02
CA GLU A 214 41.71 -3.04 17.35
C GLU A 214 41.04 -4.22 18.06
N LYS A 215 41.62 -4.65 19.19
CA LYS A 215 41.11 -5.77 19.99
C LYS A 215 40.12 -5.25 21.05
N ALA A 216 38.87 -5.71 20.94
CA ALA A 216 37.76 -5.46 21.86
C ALA A 216 37.30 -3.99 21.99
N PRO A 217 36.78 -3.38 20.91
CA PRO A 217 36.16 -2.07 21.01
C PRO A 217 34.93 -2.12 21.91
N SER A 218 34.90 -1.28 22.95
CA SER A 218 33.69 -1.02 23.73
C SER A 218 32.77 -0.12 22.92
N PHE A 219 31.54 -0.55 22.68
CA PHE A 219 30.57 0.25 21.92
C PHE A 219 29.82 1.16 22.88
N GLU A 220 29.66 2.43 22.52
CA GLU A 220 28.84 3.40 23.25
C GLU A 220 27.89 4.09 22.26
N VAL A 221 26.67 4.39 22.72
CA VAL A 221 25.65 5.05 21.90
C VAL A 221 25.85 6.55 22.04
N GLU A 222 26.39 7.21 21.02
CA GLU A 222 26.55 8.67 21.00
C GLU A 222 25.43 9.33 20.19
N THR A 223 24.79 10.31 20.80
CA THR A 223 23.80 11.17 20.16
C THR A 223 24.50 12.39 19.57
N LYS A 224 24.60 12.47 18.24
CA LYS A 224 25.15 13.64 17.54
C LYS A 224 24.03 14.37 16.81
N GLY A 225 23.51 15.44 17.43
CA GLY A 225 22.38 16.22 16.89
C GLY A 225 21.13 15.34 16.70
N ASP A 226 20.54 15.37 15.50
CA ASP A 226 19.35 14.57 15.14
C ASP A 226 19.66 13.11 14.76
N SER A 227 20.82 12.57 15.15
CA SER A 227 21.27 11.24 14.75
C SER A 227 21.98 10.48 15.87
N VAL A 228 21.51 9.26 16.12
CA VAL A 228 22.14 8.31 17.04
C VAL A 228 23.13 7.44 16.28
N ARG A 229 24.38 7.38 16.74
CA ARG A 229 25.43 6.54 16.14
C ARG A 229 26.09 5.67 17.21
N LEU A 230 26.42 4.44 16.84
CA LEU A 230 27.29 3.58 17.63
C LEU A 230 28.73 4.02 17.39
N VAL A 231 29.40 4.45 18.45
CA VAL A 231 30.81 4.84 18.41
C VAL A 231 31.61 3.82 19.20
N THR A 232 32.77 3.48 18.69
CA THR A 232 33.71 2.56 19.34
C THR A 232 34.68 3.36 20.18
N LYS A 233 34.63 3.17 21.50
CA LYS A 233 35.61 3.72 22.43
C LYS A 233 36.86 2.83 22.40
N LYS A 234 38.02 3.48 22.20
CA LYS A 234 39.35 2.86 22.28
C LYS A 234 39.73 2.58 23.73
#